data_AF-A0A942UP21-F1
#
_entry.id   AF-A0A942UP21-F1
#
_cell.length_a   1.000
_cell.length_b   1.000
_cell.length_c   1.000
_cell.angle_alpha   90.00
_cell.angle_beta   90.00
_cell.angle_gamma   90.00
#
_symmetry.space_group_name_H-M   'P 1'
#
loop_
_entity.id
_entity.type
_entity.pdbx_description
1 polymer ?
#
loop_
_entity_poly.entity_id
_entity_poly.type
_entity_poly.pdbx_seq_one_letter_code
_entity_poly.pdbx_strand_id
1 'polypeptide(L)' 'MRKFVFSFIMPAIMAGAAYRFRYKLLNTILGNQMLRRIGINAAMNMPGVRSRLINSAFRK' A
#
# COMPACT_ATOMS: atom_id res chain seq x y z
N MET A 1 25.04 -4.54 16.58
CA MET A 1 24.93 -5.31 15.31
C MET A 1 23.51 -5.81 15.00
N ARG A 2 22.72 -6.36 15.94
CA ARG A 2 21.31 -6.80 15.69
C ARG A 2 20.40 -5.74 15.04
N LYS A 3 20.52 -4.48 15.44
CA LYS A 3 19.67 -3.37 14.92
C LYS A 3 19.98 -3.01 13.46
N PHE A 4 21.23 -3.13 13.03
CA PHE A 4 21.64 -2.86 11.64
C PHE A 4 21.15 -3.95 10.68
N VAL A 5 21.22 -5.21 11.10
CA VAL A 5 20.71 -6.37 10.34
C VAL A 5 19.21 -6.24 10.11
N PHE A 6 18.42 -5.97 11.16
CA PHE A 6 16.98 -5.73 11.01
C PHE A 6 16.65 -4.48 10.20
N SER A 7 17.50 -3.45 10.19
CA SER A 7 17.24 -2.22 9.45
C SER A 7 17.54 -2.33 7.95
N PHE A 8 18.53 -3.13 7.54
CA PHE A 8 18.96 -3.21 6.13
C PHE A 8 18.59 -4.53 5.46
N ILE A 9 18.72 -5.66 6.15
CA ILE A 9 18.51 -6.99 5.54
C ILE A 9 17.01 -7.29 5.41
N MET A 10 16.21 -6.88 6.40
CA MET A 10 14.75 -7.08 6.39
C MET A 10 14.04 -6.37 5.21
N PRO A 11 14.28 -5.07 4.94
CA PRO A 11 13.68 -4.42 3.77
C PRO A 11 14.23 -4.97 2.44
N ALA A 12 15.49 -5.41 2.38
CA ALA A 12 16.06 -6.03 1.17
C ALA A 12 15.39 -7.38 0.83
N ILE A 13 15.14 -8.23 1.82
CA ILE A 13 14.40 -9.48 1.65
C ILE A 13 12.95 -9.21 1.25
N MET A 14 12.31 -8.22 1.89
CA MET A 14 10.94 -7.83 1.59
C MET A 14 10.83 -7.29 0.16
N ALA A 15 11.79 -6.50 -0.31
CA ALA A 15 11.88 -6.02 -1.68
C ALA A 15 12.11 -7.15 -2.69
N GLY A 16 12.98 -8.12 -2.39
CA GLY A 16 13.21 -9.29 -3.23
C GLY A 16 11.98 -10.20 -3.35
N ALA A 17 11.28 -10.43 -2.24
CA ALA A 17 10.02 -11.17 -2.22
C ALA A 17 8.92 -10.40 -2.98
N ALA A 18 8.85 -9.08 -2.83
CA ALA A 18 7.94 -8.21 -3.58
C ALA A 18 8.18 -8.25 -5.09
N TYR A 19 9.44 -8.36 -5.52
CA TYR A 19 9.76 -8.50 -6.94
C TYR A 19 9.31 -9.86 -7.50
N ARG A 20 9.59 -10.94 -6.77
CA ARG A 20 9.28 -12.32 -7.22
C ARG A 20 7.78 -12.61 -7.19
N PHE A 21 7.08 -12.08 -6.19
CA PHE A 21 5.64 -12.28 -6.00
C PHE A 21 4.82 -11.07 -6.41
N ARG A 22 5.35 -10.19 -7.27
CA ARG A 22 4.74 -8.90 -7.67
C ARG A 22 3.22 -8.96 -7.80
N TYR A 23 2.70 -9.96 -8.51
CA TYR A 23 1.26 -10.12 -8.73
C TYR A 23 0.50 -10.77 -7.57
N LYS A 24 1.08 -11.76 -6.89
CA LYS A 24 0.46 -12.38 -5.69
C LYS A 24 0.41 -11.39 -4.53
N LEU A 25 1.48 -10.65 -4.29
CA LEU A 25 1.55 -9.61 -3.26
C LEU A 25 0.57 -8.48 -3.55
N LEU A 26 0.52 -7.98 -4.79
CA LEU A 26 -0.50 -6.99 -5.16
C LEU A 26 -1.90 -7.53 -4.92
N ASN A 27 -2.20 -8.77 -5.30
CA ASN A 27 -3.52 -9.35 -5.10
C ASN A 27 -3.85 -9.57 -3.61
N THR A 28 -2.88 -9.97 -2.79
CA THR A 28 -3.04 -10.08 -1.34
C THR A 28 -3.20 -8.71 -0.69
N ILE A 29 -2.48 -7.69 -1.14
CA ILE A 29 -2.57 -6.32 -0.64
C ILE A 29 -3.93 -5.69 -1.01
N LEU A 30 -4.35 -5.84 -2.27
CA LEU A 30 -5.60 -5.32 -2.79
C LEU A 30 -6.83 -6.10 -2.28
N GLY A 31 -6.67 -7.40 -2.05
CA GLY A 31 -7.70 -8.27 -1.48
C GLY A 31 -7.85 -8.16 0.03
N ASN A 32 -6.85 -7.61 0.74
CA ASN A 32 -6.93 -7.42 2.18
C ASN A 32 -7.73 -6.15 2.52
N GLN A 33 -8.92 -6.37 3.10
CA GLN A 33 -9.83 -5.31 3.51
C GLN A 33 -9.20 -4.31 4.50
N MET A 34 -8.22 -4.73 5.30
CA MET A 34 -7.52 -3.88 6.25
C MET A 34 -6.60 -2.88 5.54
N LEU A 35 -5.78 -3.35 4.60
CA LEU A 35 -4.90 -2.51 3.78
C LEU A 35 -5.72 -1.53 2.93
N ARG A 36 -6.85 -2.00 2.39
CA ARG A 36 -7.80 -1.15 1.65
C ARG A 36 -8.35 -0.02 2.53
N ARG A 37 -8.77 -0.31 3.76
CA ARG A 37 -9.26 0.71 4.70
C ARG A 37 -8.21 1.76 5.04
N ILE A 38 -6.96 1.33 5.27
CA ILE A 38 -5.85 2.27 5.54
C ILE A 38 -5.62 3.17 4.33
N GLY A 39 -5.55 2.59 3.12
CA GLY A 39 -5.37 3.36 1.89
C GLY A 39 -6.49 4.36 1.63
N ILE A 40 -7.75 3.94 1.80
CA ILE A 40 -8.92 4.82 1.65
C ILE A 40 -8.88 5.94 2.69
N ASN A 41 -8.66 5.63 3.96
CA ASN A 41 -8.62 6.65 5.02
C ASN A 41 -7.50 7.66 4.79
N ALA A 42 -6.30 7.20 4.39
CA ALA A 42 -5.19 8.08 4.05
C ALA A 42 -5.52 8.98 2.85
N ALA A 43 -6.11 8.42 1.79
CA ALA A 43 -6.52 9.17 0.60
C ALA A 43 -7.65 10.19 0.89
N MET A 44 -8.61 9.83 1.75
CA MET A 44 -9.74 10.69 2.11
C MET A 44 -9.35 11.82 3.08
N ASN A 45 -8.27 11.66 3.85
CA ASN A 45 -7.71 12.73 4.68
C ASN A 45 -6.95 13.79 3.87
N MET A 46 -6.61 13.51 2.60
CA MET A 46 -5.99 14.49 1.71
C MET A 46 -7.05 15.27 0.93
N PRO A 47 -7.24 16.58 1.15
CA PRO A 47 -8.35 17.34 0.57
C PRO A 47 -8.35 17.36 -0.97
N GLY A 48 -7.17 17.45 -1.61
CA GLY A 48 -7.05 17.42 -3.07
C GLY A 48 -7.35 16.05 -3.69
N VAL A 49 -6.97 14.96 -3.01
CA VAL A 49 -7.24 13.59 -3.48
C VAL A 49 -8.70 13.23 -3.24
N ARG A 50 -9.24 13.58 -2.07
CA ARG A 50 -10.66 13.41 -1.73
C ARG A 50 -11.58 14.06 -2.77
N SER A 51 -11.34 15.32 -3.13
CA SER A 51 -12.18 16.03 -4.11
C SER A 51 -12.15 15.33 -5.48
N ARG A 52 -10.97 14.89 -5.95
CA ARG A 52 -10.84 14.15 -7.21
C ARG A 52 -11.56 12.81 -7.16
N LEU A 53 -11.39 12.03 -6.09
CA LEU A 53 -12.03 10.73 -5.94
C LEU A 53 -13.55 10.82 -5.84
N ILE A 54 -14.08 11.76 -5.05
CA ILE A 54 -15.52 12.02 -4.97
C ILE A 54 -16.03 12.47 -6.33
N ASN A 55 -15.38 13.44 -6.98
CA ASN A 55 -15.81 13.88 -8.29
C ASN A 55 -15.77 12.74 -9.31
N SER A 56 -14.74 11.91 -9.36
CA SER A 56 -14.67 10.76 -10.28
C SER A 56 -15.68 9.65 -9.96
N ALA A 57 -16.02 9.41 -8.69
CA ALA A 57 -16.96 8.36 -8.29
C ALA A 57 -18.43 8.76 -8.50
N PHE A 58 -18.75 10.05 -8.32
CA PHE A 58 -20.12 10.57 -8.40
C PHE A 58 -20.43 11.28 -9.72
N ARG A 59 -19.43 11.64 -10.52
CA ARG A 59 -19.63 12.18 -11.87
C ARG A 59 -19.73 11.00 -12.83
N LYS A 60 -20.99 10.68 -13.13
CA LYS A 60 -21.40 9.69 -14.12
C LYS A 60 -20.92 10.08 -15.52
#